data_AF-A0A2N3CZK9-F1
#
_entry.id   AF-A0A2N3CZK9-F1
#
_cell.length_a   1.000
_cell.length_b   1.000
_cell.length_c   1.000
_cell.angle_alpha   90.00
_cell.angle_beta   90.00
_cell.angle_gamma   90.00
#
_symmetry.space_group_name_H-M   'P 1'
#
loop_
_entity.id
_entity.type
_entity.pdbx_description
1 polymer ?
#
loop_
_entity_poly.entity_id
_entity_poly.type
_entity_poly.pdbx_seq_one_letter_code
_entity_poly.pdbx_strand_id
1 'polypeptide(L)'
;MGQMHTRMKLATLAALAAGMALFAPVGAGAQDAAVDAPAVQAAAPDAGMIESVTDASTVAAGDYTPMAPTKGKGMPTSYQDDPIKSLTFQDQYSDNGDYALWMHDAILMPVITIISLLVLGLLLVVVVRFNRKANPVASKTTHNTMIEVVWTIVPVIILVVIAVPSITLLARQYETPPADAVTIKATGYQWYWGFTYPDHGEIEVISNMLPKEEALKRGEPGLLAVDNRMVVPAGVPLRIQTTASDVIHAFAVPSLWFKMDAVPGRLNEKLLTIKEPGVYYGQCSELCGSRHAYMPIVVEALPPEQFAAWVKAQGGAMPGDGAADDAAPVAEQVAALTVR
;
A
#
# COMPACT_ATOMS: atom_id res chain seq x y z
N MET A 1 27.36 3.11 -15.40
CA MET A 1 26.57 3.54 -14.22
C MET A 1 26.05 2.38 -13.36
N GLY A 2 25.61 1.24 -13.94
CA GLY A 2 25.09 0.10 -13.17
C GLY A 2 26.06 -0.54 -12.15
N GLN A 3 27.33 -0.79 -12.52
CA GLN A 3 28.28 -1.44 -11.62
C GLN A 3 28.68 -0.60 -10.39
N MET A 4 28.63 0.73 -10.50
CA MET A 4 28.99 1.62 -9.40
C MET A 4 27.86 1.69 -8.35
N HIS A 5 26.60 1.66 -8.80
CA HIS A 5 25.45 1.49 -7.92
C HIS A 5 25.45 0.14 -7.20
N THR A 6 25.81 -0.95 -7.88
CA THR A 6 25.90 -2.28 -7.26
C THR A 6 26.98 -2.31 -6.17
N ARG A 7 28.15 -1.72 -6.42
CA ARG A 7 29.24 -1.66 -5.43
C ARG A 7 28.90 -0.79 -4.21
N MET A 8 28.17 0.30 -4.42
CA MET A 8 27.73 1.17 -3.32
C MET A 8 26.70 0.46 -2.44
N LYS A 9 25.74 -0.27 -3.04
CA LYS A 9 24.76 -1.10 -2.31
C LYS A 9 25.43 -2.18 -1.45
N LEU A 10 26.43 -2.89 -1.99
CA LEU A 10 27.17 -3.91 -1.22
C LEU A 10 27.96 -3.31 -0.04
N ALA A 11 28.54 -2.12 -0.20
CA ALA A 11 29.31 -1.47 0.86
C ALA A 11 28.41 -1.01 2.03
N THR A 12 27.21 -0.47 1.73
CA THR A 12 26.25 -0.04 2.76
C THR A 12 25.65 -1.23 3.52
N LEU A 13 25.40 -2.36 2.85
CA LEU A 13 24.88 -3.58 3.46
C LEU A 13 25.90 -4.31 4.36
N ALA A 14 27.18 -4.34 3.95
CA ALA A 14 28.24 -4.94 4.78
C ALA A 14 28.43 -4.20 6.12
N ALA A 15 28.22 -2.88 6.13
CA ALA A 15 28.26 -2.08 7.36
C ALA A 15 27.07 -2.36 8.29
N LEU A 16 25.89 -2.67 7.75
CA LEU A 16 24.69 -3.02 8.54
C LEU A 16 24.81 -4.42 9.18
N ALA A 17 25.30 -5.41 8.43
CA ALA A 17 25.43 -6.79 8.91
C ALA A 17 26.45 -6.93 10.06
N ALA A 18 27.51 -6.13 10.06
CA ALA A 18 28.49 -6.10 11.14
C ALA A 18 27.94 -5.50 12.45
N GLY A 19 26.89 -4.67 12.39
CA GLY A 19 26.24 -4.07 13.57
C GLY A 19 25.26 -4.98 14.29
N MET A 20 24.57 -5.87 13.56
CA MET A 20 23.55 -6.77 14.12
C MET A 20 24.11 -7.94 14.95
N ALA A 21 25.38 -8.31 14.76
CA ALA A 21 26.01 -9.38 15.54
C ALA A 21 26.32 -9.00 17.01
N LEU A 22 26.15 -7.72 17.39
CA LEU A 22 26.46 -7.22 18.74
C LEU A 22 25.24 -7.10 19.68
N PHE A 23 24.03 -7.40 19.21
CA PHE A 23 22.81 -7.35 20.03
C PHE A 23 21.97 -8.61 19.86
N ALA A 24 22.41 -9.72 20.46
CA ALA A 24 21.52 -10.83 20.75
C ALA A 24 20.54 -10.39 21.86
N PRO A 25 19.21 -10.60 21.72
CA PRO A 25 18.27 -10.26 22.77
C PRO A 25 18.45 -11.21 23.96
N VAL A 26 18.70 -10.64 25.13
CA VAL A 26 18.54 -11.32 26.43
C VAL A 26 17.05 -11.54 26.63
N GLY A 27 16.63 -12.79 26.82
CA GLY A 27 15.23 -13.17 26.98
C GLY A 27 14.53 -12.37 28.08
N ALA A 28 13.42 -11.72 27.74
CA ALA A 28 12.52 -11.11 28.70
C ALA A 28 11.55 -12.18 29.21
N GLY A 29 11.58 -12.45 30.52
CA GLY A 29 10.65 -13.34 31.19
C GLY A 29 9.23 -12.78 31.21
N ALA A 30 8.25 -13.67 31.11
CA ALA A 30 6.83 -13.38 31.21
C ALA A 30 6.49 -12.70 32.54
N GLN A 31 5.71 -11.63 32.50
CA GLN A 31 5.00 -11.10 33.65
C GLN A 31 3.54 -11.52 33.55
N ASP A 32 3.19 -12.56 34.30
CA ASP A 32 1.82 -12.81 34.73
C ASP A 32 1.41 -11.74 35.75
N ALA A 33 0.35 -10.99 35.43
CA ALA A 33 -0.69 -10.52 36.35
C ALA A 33 -1.60 -9.53 35.61
N ALA A 34 -2.62 -10.05 34.92
CA ALA A 34 -3.79 -9.25 34.56
C ALA A 34 -4.68 -9.12 35.78
N VAL A 35 -5.01 -7.88 36.16
CA VAL A 35 -6.00 -7.55 37.18
C VAL A 35 -7.37 -7.54 36.50
N ASP A 36 -8.30 -8.34 37.00
CA ASP A 36 -9.69 -8.42 36.52
C ASP A 36 -10.37 -7.05 36.55
N ALA A 37 -10.70 -6.54 35.36
CA ALA A 37 -11.70 -5.49 35.19
C ALA A 37 -13.01 -6.15 34.73
N PRO A 38 -14.17 -5.76 35.28
CA PRO A 38 -15.44 -6.43 34.99
C PRO A 38 -15.80 -6.24 33.51
N ALA A 39 -16.05 -7.36 32.84
CA ALA A 39 -16.50 -7.39 31.45
C ALA A 39 -17.88 -6.72 31.33
N VAL A 40 -17.93 -5.56 30.67
CA VAL A 40 -19.17 -5.08 30.06
C VAL A 40 -19.37 -5.91 28.80
N GLN A 41 -20.21 -6.95 28.89
CA GLN A 41 -20.75 -7.63 27.73
C GLN A 41 -21.56 -6.62 26.91
N ALA A 42 -20.94 -6.05 25.88
CA ALA A 42 -21.69 -5.51 24.77
C ALA A 42 -22.42 -6.71 24.13
N ALA A 43 -23.75 -6.72 24.25
CA ALA A 43 -24.59 -7.69 23.56
C ALA A 43 -24.22 -7.67 22.08
N ALA A 44 -23.90 -8.84 21.54
CA ALA A 44 -23.77 -9.01 20.10
C ALA A 44 -25.07 -8.49 19.45
N PRO A 45 -25.00 -7.64 18.42
CA PRO A 45 -26.19 -7.34 17.65
C PRO A 45 -26.72 -8.67 17.09
N ASP A 46 -28.02 -8.84 17.27
CA ASP A 46 -28.81 -10.03 17.00
C ASP A 46 -28.47 -10.62 15.61
N ALA A 47 -28.24 -11.94 15.57
CA ALA A 47 -27.96 -12.69 14.34
C ALA A 47 -29.19 -12.79 13.40
N GLY A 48 -30.23 -12.01 13.66
CA GLY A 48 -31.50 -11.97 12.93
C GLY A 48 -31.57 -10.97 11.77
N MET A 49 -30.46 -10.34 11.37
CA MET A 49 -30.38 -9.46 10.19
C MET A 49 -29.32 -9.95 9.18
N ILE A 50 -29.10 -11.27 9.12
CA ILE A 50 -28.29 -11.94 8.10
C ILE A 50 -29.17 -12.87 7.26
N GLU A 51 -30.33 -12.38 6.85
CA GLU A 51 -31.04 -12.89 5.68
C GLU A 51 -31.31 -11.69 4.78
N SER A 52 -30.97 -11.82 3.49
CA SER A 52 -31.12 -10.83 2.40
C SER A 52 -29.93 -9.91 2.03
N VAL A 53 -28.70 -10.44 2.03
CA VAL A 53 -27.68 -10.01 1.03
C VAL A 53 -26.94 -11.24 0.49
N THR A 54 -27.68 -12.23 0.01
CA THR A 54 -27.13 -13.39 -0.71
C THR A 54 -27.44 -13.37 -2.20
N ASP A 55 -28.04 -12.28 -2.70
CA ASP A 55 -28.30 -12.07 -4.14
C ASP A 55 -27.35 -11.02 -4.74
N ALA A 56 -26.11 -10.93 -4.23
CA ALA A 56 -25.03 -10.34 -5.01
C ALA A 56 -24.53 -11.42 -5.98
N SER A 57 -24.78 -11.19 -7.26
CA SER A 57 -24.49 -12.03 -8.42
C SER A 57 -23.35 -13.05 -8.19
N THR A 58 -23.70 -14.33 -8.05
CA THR A 58 -22.74 -15.38 -8.35
C THR A 58 -22.43 -15.27 -9.83
N VAL A 59 -21.24 -14.76 -10.14
CA VAL A 59 -20.73 -14.53 -11.49
C VAL A 59 -21.08 -15.73 -12.38
N ALA A 60 -21.95 -15.51 -13.36
CA ALA A 60 -22.07 -16.42 -14.49
C ALA A 60 -20.69 -16.49 -15.15
N ALA A 61 -20.09 -17.67 -15.14
CA ALA A 61 -18.78 -17.94 -15.70
C ALA A 61 -18.77 -17.69 -17.22
N GLY A 62 -18.57 -16.44 -17.63
CA GLY A 62 -18.15 -16.07 -18.97
C GLY A 62 -16.64 -15.90 -18.97
N ASP A 63 -15.92 -16.81 -19.65
CA ASP A 63 -14.55 -16.81 -20.22
C ASP A 63 -13.38 -16.02 -19.57
N TYR A 64 -13.56 -15.38 -18.42
CA TYR A 64 -12.50 -14.68 -17.72
C TYR A 64 -11.61 -15.67 -16.97
N THR A 65 -10.37 -15.79 -17.43
CA THR A 65 -9.34 -16.54 -16.72
C THR A 65 -8.44 -15.55 -15.97
N PRO A 66 -8.41 -15.58 -14.62
CA PRO A 66 -7.53 -14.72 -13.85
C PRO A 66 -6.06 -14.92 -14.25
N MET A 67 -5.31 -13.83 -14.36
CA MET A 67 -3.90 -13.80 -14.67
C MET A 67 -3.10 -14.60 -13.65
N ALA A 68 -2.22 -15.47 -14.13
CA ALA A 68 -1.28 -16.17 -13.25
C ALA A 68 -0.31 -15.15 -12.61
N PRO A 69 -0.06 -15.22 -11.28
CA PRO A 69 0.91 -14.34 -10.64
C PRO A 69 2.32 -14.57 -11.21
N THR A 70 3.06 -13.49 -11.41
CA THR A 70 4.47 -13.57 -11.80
C THR A 70 5.35 -13.59 -10.55
N LYS A 71 6.20 -14.62 -10.39
CA LYS A 71 7.08 -14.75 -9.21
C LYS A 71 7.94 -13.48 -9.03
N GLY A 72 7.90 -12.91 -7.82
CA GLY A 72 8.67 -11.73 -7.45
C GLY A 72 8.08 -10.39 -7.88
N LYS A 73 6.94 -10.39 -8.58
CA LYS A 73 6.21 -9.18 -8.97
C LYS A 73 4.98 -9.00 -8.09
N GLY A 74 4.84 -7.81 -7.51
CA GLY A 74 3.68 -7.43 -6.70
C GLY A 74 3.48 -8.21 -5.39
N MET A 75 4.39 -9.13 -5.04
CA MET A 75 4.31 -10.02 -3.87
C MET A 75 5.56 -9.86 -2.98
N PRO A 76 5.47 -10.16 -1.68
CA PRO A 76 6.63 -10.17 -0.80
C PRO A 76 7.66 -11.22 -1.24
N THR A 77 8.94 -10.89 -1.08
CA THR A 77 10.04 -11.83 -1.32
C THR A 77 10.43 -12.51 -0.01
N SER A 78 10.46 -13.84 0.00
CA SER A 78 10.86 -14.58 1.20
C SER A 78 12.37 -14.45 1.44
N TYR A 79 12.80 -14.52 2.69
CA TYR A 79 14.22 -14.55 3.04
C TYR A 79 14.93 -15.76 2.42
N GLN A 80 14.22 -16.89 2.24
CA GLN A 80 14.77 -18.10 1.64
C GLN A 80 14.98 -17.96 0.12
N ASP A 81 14.15 -17.17 -0.57
CA ASP A 81 14.30 -16.91 -2.01
C ASP A 81 15.40 -15.88 -2.30
N ASP A 82 15.39 -14.75 -1.59
CA ASP A 82 16.39 -13.69 -1.75
C ASP A 82 16.53 -12.90 -0.42
N PRO A 83 17.58 -13.20 0.37
CA PRO A 83 17.83 -12.53 1.64
C PRO A 83 17.93 -11.01 1.51
N ILE A 84 18.53 -10.48 0.44
CA ILE A 84 18.77 -9.05 0.30
C ILE A 84 17.46 -8.35 -0.06
N LYS A 85 16.71 -8.89 -1.03
CA LYS A 85 15.39 -8.33 -1.38
C LYS A 85 14.40 -8.43 -0.23
N SER A 86 14.48 -9.46 0.61
CA SER A 86 13.58 -9.60 1.78
C SER A 86 13.78 -8.54 2.86
N LEU A 87 14.92 -7.83 2.87
CA LEU A 87 15.25 -6.78 3.83
C LEU A 87 14.88 -5.37 3.37
N THR A 88 14.35 -5.22 2.15
CA THR A 88 13.98 -3.93 1.57
C THR A 88 12.52 -3.93 1.12
N PHE A 89 12.06 -2.82 0.56
CA PHE A 89 10.73 -2.69 -0.02
C PHE A 89 10.53 -3.66 -1.18
N GLN A 90 9.26 -4.01 -1.44
CA GLN A 90 8.90 -4.66 -2.70
C GLN A 90 9.26 -3.74 -3.88
N ASP A 91 9.55 -4.35 -5.04
CA ASP A 91 9.72 -3.62 -6.28
C ASP A 91 8.46 -2.76 -6.55
N GLN A 92 8.65 -1.55 -7.07
CA GLN A 92 7.60 -0.53 -7.18
C GLN A 92 7.03 -0.44 -8.61
N TYR A 93 5.70 -0.44 -8.70
CA TYR A 93 4.96 -0.49 -9.97
C TYR A 93 4.03 0.71 -10.16
N SER A 94 4.30 1.81 -9.45
CA SER A 94 3.71 3.14 -9.65
C SER A 94 4.80 4.23 -9.66
N ASP A 95 4.55 5.36 -10.32
CA ASP A 95 5.52 6.48 -10.36
C ASP A 95 5.78 7.08 -8.97
N ASN A 96 4.73 7.16 -8.16
CA ASN A 96 4.83 7.58 -6.76
C ASN A 96 5.70 6.61 -5.95
N GLY A 97 5.58 5.31 -6.20
CA GLY A 97 6.42 4.29 -5.56
C GLY A 97 7.88 4.39 -5.95
N ASP A 98 8.20 4.57 -7.24
CA ASP A 98 9.58 4.74 -7.68
C ASP A 98 10.23 5.97 -7.04
N TYR A 99 9.51 7.10 -7.01
CA TYR A 99 10.01 8.34 -6.41
C TYR A 99 10.21 8.20 -4.89
N ALA A 100 9.27 7.55 -4.21
CA ALA A 100 9.37 7.34 -2.77
C ALA A 100 10.48 6.37 -2.39
N LEU A 101 10.67 5.29 -3.16
CA LEU A 101 11.78 4.35 -2.97
C LEU A 101 13.12 5.03 -3.21
N TRP A 102 13.23 5.88 -4.24
CA TRP A 102 14.44 6.69 -4.44
C TRP A 102 14.71 7.61 -3.24
N MET A 103 13.70 8.33 -2.74
CA MET A 103 13.85 9.20 -1.58
C MET A 103 14.30 8.41 -0.33
N HIS A 104 13.73 7.23 -0.12
CA HIS A 104 14.12 6.33 0.96
C HIS A 104 15.58 5.88 0.82
N ASP A 105 15.95 5.28 -0.31
CA ASP A 105 17.25 4.62 -0.49
C ASP A 105 18.40 5.59 -0.72
N ALA A 106 18.16 6.68 -1.46
CA ALA A 106 19.21 7.62 -1.87
C ALA A 106 19.42 8.78 -0.89
N ILE A 107 18.40 9.13 -0.10
CA ILE A 107 18.45 10.28 0.81
C ILE A 107 18.30 9.83 2.26
N LEU A 108 17.17 9.24 2.63
CA LEU A 108 16.85 8.97 4.02
C LEU A 108 17.83 7.96 4.64
N MET A 109 18.01 6.80 4.00
CA MET A 109 18.86 5.73 4.52
C MET A 109 20.32 6.14 4.73
N PRO A 110 21.01 6.77 3.76
CA PRO A 110 22.37 7.28 3.99
C PRO A 110 22.45 8.32 5.11
N VAL A 111 21.52 9.27 5.16
CA VAL A 111 21.54 10.36 6.16
C VAL A 111 21.40 9.78 7.58
N ILE A 112 20.38 8.95 7.83
CA ILE A 112 20.18 8.39 9.17
C ILE A 112 21.31 7.45 9.58
N THR A 113 21.89 6.70 8.62
CA THR A 113 23.00 5.79 8.89
C THR A 113 24.26 6.57 9.27
N ILE A 114 24.61 7.62 8.53
CA ILE A 114 25.79 8.46 8.82
C ILE A 114 25.63 9.13 10.19
N ILE A 115 24.45 9.69 10.50
CA ILE A 115 24.19 10.32 11.81
C ILE A 115 24.30 9.28 12.92
N SER A 116 23.70 8.10 12.74
CA SER A 116 23.74 7.03 13.74
C SER A 116 25.16 6.54 13.99
N LEU A 117 25.97 6.37 12.95
CA LEU A 117 27.39 5.99 13.07
C LEU A 117 28.23 7.09 13.70
N LEU A 118 27.95 8.37 13.41
CA LEU A 118 28.60 9.50 14.06
C LEU A 118 28.32 9.49 15.57
N VAL A 119 27.05 9.39 15.96
CA VAL A 119 26.63 9.35 17.36
C VAL A 119 27.24 8.14 18.06
N LEU A 120 27.17 6.96 17.44
CA LEU A 120 27.79 5.75 17.97
C LEU A 120 29.31 5.92 18.15
N GLY A 121 30.00 6.48 17.16
CA GLY A 121 31.43 6.76 17.22
C GLY A 121 31.79 7.71 18.36
N LEU A 122 31.03 8.80 18.55
CA LEU A 122 31.22 9.73 19.66
C LEU A 122 30.98 9.04 21.01
N LEU A 123 29.96 8.20 21.14
CA LEU A 123 29.70 7.43 22.36
C LEU A 123 30.83 6.45 22.65
N LEU A 124 31.35 5.74 21.64
CA LEU A 124 32.51 4.87 21.79
C LEU A 124 33.75 5.64 22.25
N VAL A 125 33.99 6.83 21.69
CA VAL A 125 35.07 7.72 22.17
C VAL A 125 34.85 8.08 23.63
N VAL A 126 33.63 8.43 24.03
CA VAL A 126 33.31 8.75 25.43
C VAL A 126 33.62 7.58 26.36
N VAL A 127 33.16 6.38 26.01
CA VAL A 127 33.38 5.16 26.80
C VAL A 127 34.87 4.83 26.94
N VAL A 128 35.65 4.92 25.85
CA VAL A 128 37.07 4.51 25.86
C VAL A 128 37.97 5.60 26.43
N ARG A 129 37.77 6.87 26.07
CA ARG A 129 38.69 7.97 26.37
C ARG A 129 38.34 8.74 27.64
N PHE A 130 37.06 8.80 28.02
CA PHE A 130 36.58 9.62 29.14
C PHE A 130 36.04 8.80 30.32
N ASN A 131 36.31 7.49 30.37
CA ASN A 131 36.03 6.69 31.57
C ASN A 131 36.94 7.06 32.76
N ARG A 132 36.54 6.66 33.97
CA ARG A 132 37.24 6.97 35.24
C ARG A 132 38.72 6.55 35.25
N LYS A 133 39.08 5.46 34.56
CA LYS A 133 40.46 4.95 34.52
C LYS A 133 41.34 5.80 33.60
N ALA A 134 40.84 6.15 32.42
CA ALA A 134 41.58 6.90 31.40
C ALA A 134 41.53 8.43 31.59
N ASN A 135 40.49 8.94 32.27
CA ASN A 135 40.30 10.37 32.52
C ASN A 135 39.82 10.62 33.97
N PRO A 136 40.71 10.47 34.97
CA PRO A 136 40.34 10.55 36.39
C PRO A 136 39.90 11.95 36.84
N VAL A 137 40.37 13.01 36.17
CA VAL A 137 39.95 14.39 36.44
C VAL A 137 39.06 14.86 35.29
N ALA A 138 37.79 15.13 35.59
CA ALA A 138 36.84 15.61 34.61
C ALA A 138 37.07 17.09 34.25
N SER A 139 36.78 17.46 33.00
CA SER A 139 36.73 18.86 32.60
C SER A 139 35.57 19.58 33.31
N LYS A 140 35.73 20.89 33.53
CA LYS A 140 34.70 21.78 34.10
C LYS A 140 34.03 22.67 33.06
N THR A 141 34.37 22.52 31.77
CA THR A 141 33.73 23.27 30.68
C THR A 141 32.25 22.94 30.62
N THR A 142 31.40 23.97 30.64
CA THR A 142 29.93 23.79 30.66
C THR A 142 29.25 24.13 29.34
N HIS A 143 29.84 24.98 28.51
CA HIS A 143 29.24 25.42 27.24
C HIS A 143 30.32 25.77 26.21
N ASN A 144 29.94 25.76 24.94
CA ASN A 144 30.74 26.26 23.84
C ASN A 144 29.80 26.73 22.72
N THR A 145 29.57 28.04 22.67
CA THR A 145 28.62 28.66 21.74
C THR A 145 28.90 28.33 20.28
N MET A 146 30.17 28.18 19.88
CA MET A 146 30.50 27.82 18.50
C MET A 146 30.03 26.41 18.14
N ILE A 147 30.23 25.44 19.03
CA ILE A 147 29.77 24.06 18.79
C ILE A 147 28.24 23.99 18.85
N GLU A 148 27.63 24.73 19.79
CA GLU A 148 26.18 24.87 19.90
C GLU A 148 25.54 25.37 18.60
N VAL A 149 26.12 26.40 18.00
CA VAL A 149 25.66 26.93 16.71
C VAL A 149 25.81 25.88 15.60
N VAL A 150 26.93 25.16 15.54
CA VAL A 150 27.18 24.14 14.51
C VAL A 150 26.17 23.00 14.62
N TRP A 151 25.97 22.40 15.80
CA TRP A 151 25.01 21.30 15.96
C TRP A 151 23.56 21.75 15.84
N THR A 152 23.27 23.04 15.83
CA THR A 152 21.91 23.56 15.62
C THR A 152 21.67 23.79 14.13
N ILE A 153 22.61 24.46 13.44
CA ILE A 153 22.49 24.78 12.02
C ILE A 153 22.59 23.52 11.15
N VAL A 154 23.51 22.60 11.45
CA VAL A 154 23.72 21.40 10.62
C VAL A 154 22.46 20.53 10.54
N PRO A 155 21.77 20.16 11.65
CA PRO A 155 20.51 19.43 11.57
C PRO A 155 19.41 20.19 10.84
N VAL A 156 19.31 21.51 10.98
CA VAL A 156 18.34 22.32 10.23
C VAL A 156 18.55 22.18 8.72
N ILE A 157 19.81 22.28 8.26
CA ILE A 157 20.14 22.10 6.84
C ILE A 157 19.79 20.68 6.37
N ILE A 158 20.11 19.65 7.17
CA ILE A 158 19.77 18.26 6.86
C ILE A 158 18.26 18.09 6.70
N LEU A 159 17.46 18.64 7.61
CA LEU A 159 16.00 18.57 7.53
C LEU A 159 15.44 19.29 6.29
N VAL A 160 16.01 20.44 5.90
CA VAL A 160 15.60 21.14 4.66
C VAL A 160 15.86 20.26 3.43
N VAL A 161 17.02 19.60 3.36
CA VAL A 161 17.35 18.69 2.24
C VAL A 161 16.37 17.51 2.15
N ILE A 162 15.93 16.96 3.29
CA ILE A 162 14.93 15.88 3.33
C ILE A 162 13.53 16.41 2.97
N ALA A 163 13.18 17.62 3.41
CA ALA A 163 11.84 18.18 3.26
C ALA A 163 11.45 18.43 1.79
N VAL A 164 12.37 18.92 0.95
CA VAL A 164 12.08 19.25 -0.46
C VAL A 164 11.53 18.06 -1.27
N PRO A 165 12.23 16.91 -1.36
CA PRO A 165 11.68 15.75 -2.06
C PRO A 165 10.43 15.20 -1.37
N SER A 166 10.35 15.26 -0.04
CA SER A 166 9.19 14.78 0.72
C SER A 166 7.91 15.57 0.39
N ILE A 167 7.98 16.90 0.34
CA ILE A 167 6.84 17.76 -0.01
C ILE A 167 6.44 17.52 -1.48
N THR A 168 7.42 17.29 -2.36
CA THR A 168 7.15 16.96 -3.77
C THR A 168 6.38 15.64 -3.90
N LEU A 169 6.77 14.59 -3.17
CA LEU A 169 6.04 13.32 -3.14
C LEU A 169 4.63 13.52 -2.58
N LEU A 170 4.51 14.28 -1.48
CA LEU A 170 3.23 14.59 -0.85
C LEU A 170 2.28 15.25 -1.86
N ALA A 171 2.75 16.27 -2.57
CA ALA A 171 1.96 16.96 -3.59
C ALA A 171 1.45 15.99 -4.67
N ARG A 172 2.33 15.12 -5.21
CA ARG A 172 1.94 14.10 -6.21
C ARG A 172 0.91 13.10 -5.69
N GLN A 173 0.99 12.74 -4.41
CA GLN A 173 0.05 11.79 -3.80
C GLN A 173 -1.34 12.40 -3.54
N TYR A 174 -1.44 13.72 -3.46
CA TYR A 174 -2.70 14.45 -3.29
C TYR A 174 -3.20 15.09 -4.60
N GLU A 175 -2.58 14.76 -5.74
CA GLU A 175 -3.12 15.15 -7.04
C GLU A 175 -4.54 14.61 -7.20
N THR A 176 -5.44 15.51 -7.61
CA THR A 176 -6.83 15.15 -7.86
C THR A 176 -6.88 14.18 -9.04
N PRO A 177 -7.57 13.04 -8.92
CA PRO A 177 -7.75 12.13 -10.05
C PRO A 177 -8.44 12.87 -11.20
N PRO A 178 -7.96 12.70 -12.45
CA PRO A 178 -8.55 13.36 -13.61
C PRO A 178 -9.99 12.88 -13.86
N ALA A 179 -10.72 13.60 -14.71
CA ALA A 179 -12.13 13.34 -14.97
C ALA A 179 -12.39 12.02 -15.72
N ASP A 180 -11.41 11.55 -16.49
CA ASP A 180 -11.43 10.30 -17.26
C ASP A 180 -10.80 9.12 -16.51
N ALA A 181 -10.43 9.30 -15.23
CA ALA A 181 -9.92 8.22 -14.40
C ALA A 181 -11.00 7.16 -14.17
N VAL A 182 -10.62 5.88 -14.27
CA VAL A 182 -11.52 4.78 -13.94
C VAL A 182 -11.77 4.77 -12.43
N THR A 183 -13.03 4.85 -12.02
CA THR A 183 -13.40 4.87 -10.60
C THR A 183 -13.61 3.45 -10.08
N ILE A 184 -12.93 3.14 -8.98
CA ILE A 184 -13.15 1.91 -8.22
C ILE A 184 -13.39 2.30 -6.76
N LYS A 185 -14.50 1.83 -6.20
CA LYS A 185 -14.82 2.01 -4.79
C LYS A 185 -14.50 0.74 -4.01
N ALA A 186 -13.46 0.81 -3.19
CA ALA A 186 -13.09 -0.24 -2.25
C ALA A 186 -13.78 -0.01 -0.89
N THR A 187 -14.68 -0.91 -0.52
CA THR A 187 -15.40 -0.89 0.75
C THR A 187 -14.87 -1.98 1.68
N GLY A 188 -14.43 -1.59 2.89
CA GLY A 188 -14.00 -2.52 3.93
C GLY A 188 -15.17 -3.07 4.74
N TYR A 189 -15.17 -4.38 4.96
CA TYR A 189 -16.12 -5.12 5.80
C TYR A 189 -15.36 -6.03 6.77
N GLN A 190 -15.94 -6.42 7.89
CA GLN A 190 -15.45 -7.46 8.80
C GLN A 190 -15.76 -8.85 8.22
N TRP A 191 -14.83 -9.61 7.65
CA TRP A 191 -13.41 -9.30 7.34
C TRP A 191 -13.12 -9.70 5.88
N TYR A 192 -13.54 -8.84 4.95
CA TYR A 192 -13.38 -8.99 3.50
C TYR A 192 -13.46 -7.60 2.82
N TRP A 193 -13.21 -7.55 1.51
CA TRP A 193 -13.31 -6.33 0.71
C TRP A 193 -14.40 -6.45 -0.35
N GLY A 194 -15.18 -5.39 -0.53
CA GLY A 194 -16.07 -5.23 -1.69
C GLY A 194 -15.52 -4.17 -2.64
N PHE A 195 -15.54 -4.45 -3.94
CA PHE A 195 -15.13 -3.52 -4.98
C PHE A 195 -16.30 -3.22 -5.90
N THR A 196 -16.68 -1.94 -5.98
CA THR A 196 -17.71 -1.46 -6.90
C THR A 196 -17.07 -0.67 -8.03
N TYR A 197 -17.58 -0.82 -9.26
CA TYR A 197 -17.13 -0.10 -10.45
C TYR A 197 -18.26 0.81 -10.97
N PRO A 198 -18.41 2.05 -10.41
CA PRO A 198 -19.55 2.92 -10.72
C PRO A 198 -19.63 3.28 -12.21
N ASP A 199 -18.47 3.54 -12.83
CA ASP A 199 -18.37 3.93 -14.23
C ASP A 199 -18.68 2.78 -15.22
N HIS A 200 -18.88 1.55 -14.72
CA HIS A 200 -19.00 0.33 -15.50
C HIS A 200 -20.29 -0.45 -15.21
N GLY A 201 -21.35 0.24 -14.81
CA GLY A 201 -22.65 -0.40 -14.53
C GLY A 201 -22.76 -0.96 -13.12
N GLU A 202 -22.05 -0.36 -12.16
CA GLU A 202 -22.07 -0.75 -10.75
C GLU A 202 -21.72 -2.24 -10.54
N ILE A 203 -20.77 -2.76 -11.32
CA ILE A 203 -20.25 -4.12 -11.10
C ILE A 203 -19.79 -4.23 -9.65
N GLU A 204 -20.19 -5.29 -8.96
CA GLU A 204 -19.77 -5.58 -7.58
C GLU A 204 -18.92 -6.85 -7.53
N VAL A 205 -17.77 -6.76 -6.88
CA VAL A 205 -16.86 -7.89 -6.65
C VAL A 205 -16.62 -8.05 -5.15
N ILE A 206 -17.00 -9.20 -4.61
CA ILE A 206 -16.72 -9.57 -3.21
C ILE A 206 -15.44 -10.40 -3.17
N SER A 207 -14.46 -9.95 -2.40
CA SER A 207 -13.12 -10.51 -2.29
C SER A 207 -12.87 -11.06 -0.89
N ASN A 208 -12.90 -12.39 -0.74
CA ASN A 208 -12.58 -13.12 0.48
C ASN A 208 -11.20 -13.76 0.39
N MET A 209 -10.54 -13.92 1.54
CA MET A 209 -9.29 -14.66 1.61
C MET A 209 -9.50 -16.13 1.25
N LEU A 210 -8.66 -16.66 0.36
CA LEU A 210 -8.66 -18.09 0.06
C LEU A 210 -8.13 -18.92 1.24
N PRO A 211 -8.61 -20.16 1.41
CA PRO A 211 -7.92 -21.14 2.24
C PRO A 211 -6.47 -21.31 1.77
N LYS A 212 -5.53 -21.36 2.72
CA LYS A 212 -4.09 -21.44 2.44
C LYS A 212 -3.73 -22.55 1.45
N GLU A 213 -4.34 -23.71 1.56
CA GLU A 213 -4.07 -24.85 0.67
C GLU A 213 -4.46 -24.57 -0.78
N GLU A 214 -5.56 -23.86 -1.00
CA GLU A 214 -6.02 -23.47 -2.33
C GLU A 214 -5.13 -22.37 -2.93
N ALA A 215 -4.76 -21.38 -2.11
CA ALA A 215 -3.81 -20.35 -2.51
C ALA A 215 -2.48 -20.96 -3.01
N LEU A 216 -1.92 -21.90 -2.25
CA LEU A 216 -0.67 -22.58 -2.62
C LEU A 216 -0.82 -23.42 -3.90
N LYS A 217 -1.98 -24.08 -4.12
CA LYS A 217 -2.28 -24.79 -5.37
C LYS A 217 -2.32 -23.84 -6.57
N ARG A 218 -2.75 -22.59 -6.39
CA ARG A 218 -2.75 -21.53 -7.41
C ARG A 218 -1.39 -20.85 -7.58
N GLY A 219 -0.36 -21.25 -6.82
CA GLY A 219 0.95 -20.61 -6.83
C GLY A 219 0.94 -19.22 -6.18
N GLU A 220 -0.05 -18.93 -5.34
CA GLU A 220 -0.23 -17.64 -4.67
C GLU A 220 0.24 -17.68 -3.21
N PRO A 221 0.58 -16.51 -2.60
CA PRO A 221 0.96 -16.47 -1.20
C PRO A 221 -0.22 -16.81 -0.28
N GLY A 222 0.02 -17.71 0.68
CA GLY A 222 -1.04 -18.37 1.45
C GLY A 222 -1.94 -17.49 2.34
N LEU A 223 -1.53 -16.27 2.68
CA LEU A 223 -2.34 -15.30 3.46
C LEU A 223 -2.70 -14.04 2.65
N LEU A 224 -2.35 -14.01 1.36
CA LEU A 224 -2.56 -12.84 0.50
C LEU A 224 -3.53 -13.12 -0.65
N ALA A 225 -3.72 -14.39 -1.01
CA ALA A 225 -4.60 -14.77 -2.10
C ALA A 225 -6.08 -14.60 -1.74
N VAL A 226 -6.89 -14.25 -2.75
CA VAL A 226 -8.33 -14.04 -2.65
C VAL A 226 -9.08 -14.83 -3.72
N ASP A 227 -10.36 -15.08 -3.49
CA ASP A 227 -11.24 -15.77 -4.44
C ASP A 227 -11.48 -14.94 -5.70
N ASN A 228 -11.83 -13.66 -5.53
CA ASN A 228 -12.05 -12.68 -6.60
C ASN A 228 -11.16 -11.45 -6.38
N ARG A 229 -10.47 -11.01 -7.43
CA ARG A 229 -9.50 -9.91 -7.36
C ARG A 229 -10.14 -8.59 -7.80
N MET A 230 -9.57 -7.47 -7.37
CA MET A 230 -9.90 -6.15 -7.92
C MET A 230 -9.22 -6.02 -9.29
N VAL A 231 -9.99 -6.08 -10.37
CA VAL A 231 -9.47 -6.04 -11.75
C VAL A 231 -9.46 -4.60 -12.24
N VAL A 232 -8.31 -4.13 -12.74
CA VAL A 232 -8.14 -2.75 -13.21
C VAL A 232 -7.33 -2.70 -14.51
N PRO A 233 -7.48 -1.65 -15.33
CA PRO A 233 -6.61 -1.43 -16.47
C PRO A 233 -5.23 -0.90 -16.04
N ALA A 234 -4.17 -1.47 -16.59
CA ALA A 234 -2.79 -0.97 -16.45
C ALA A 234 -2.56 0.25 -17.33
N GLY A 235 -1.68 1.15 -16.90
CA GLY A 235 -1.24 2.32 -17.66
C GLY A 235 -2.23 3.48 -17.71
N VAL A 236 -3.35 3.41 -16.98
CA VAL A 236 -4.37 4.48 -16.94
C VAL A 236 -4.59 5.02 -15.52
N PRO A 237 -5.06 6.26 -15.38
CA PRO A 237 -5.44 6.83 -14.08
C PRO A 237 -6.60 6.07 -13.43
N LEU A 238 -6.43 5.68 -12.16
CA LEU A 238 -7.46 5.04 -11.34
C LEU A 238 -7.85 5.99 -10.20
N ARG A 239 -9.13 6.31 -10.09
CA ARG A 239 -9.71 6.98 -8.91
C ARG A 239 -10.10 5.90 -7.91
N ILE A 240 -9.22 5.63 -6.95
CA ILE A 240 -9.51 4.67 -5.89
C ILE A 240 -10.22 5.41 -4.76
N GLN A 241 -11.49 5.08 -4.57
CA GLN A 241 -12.28 5.55 -3.45
C GLN A 241 -12.29 4.52 -2.33
N THR A 242 -12.03 4.90 -1.10
CA THR A 242 -12.04 4.00 0.06
C THR A 242 -13.08 4.43 1.09
N THR A 243 -13.85 3.46 1.58
CA THR A 243 -14.81 3.64 2.68
C THR A 243 -14.99 2.31 3.41
N ALA A 244 -15.76 2.29 4.50
CA ALA A 244 -16.08 1.07 5.23
C ALA A 244 -17.54 1.07 5.69
N SER A 245 -18.09 -0.12 5.91
CA SER A 245 -19.47 -0.30 6.38
C SER A 245 -19.58 -0.53 7.88
N ASP A 246 -18.49 -0.90 8.56
CA ASP A 246 -18.49 -1.27 9.98
C ASP A 246 -17.48 -0.48 10.82
N VAL A 247 -16.21 -0.89 10.82
CA VAL A 247 -15.09 -0.30 11.55
C VAL A 247 -14.09 0.30 10.58
N ILE A 248 -13.03 0.92 11.10
CA ILE A 248 -11.97 1.45 10.25
C ILE A 248 -11.14 0.28 9.70
N HIS A 249 -10.84 0.35 8.41
CA HIS A 249 -9.88 -0.51 7.70
C HIS A 249 -8.87 0.38 6.97
N ALA A 250 -7.87 -0.21 6.32
CA ALA A 250 -7.03 0.54 5.37
C ALA A 250 -6.69 -0.30 4.16
N PHE A 251 -7.00 0.23 2.97
CA PHE A 251 -6.66 -0.38 1.70
C PHE A 251 -5.20 -0.06 1.39
N ALA A 252 -4.34 -1.07 1.42
CA ALA A 252 -2.90 -0.89 1.24
C ALA A 252 -2.30 -1.97 0.34
N VAL A 253 -1.56 -1.53 -0.68
CA VAL A 253 -0.84 -2.37 -1.64
C VAL A 253 0.61 -1.88 -1.71
N PRO A 254 1.56 -2.52 -0.99
CA PRO A 254 2.92 -2.01 -0.82
C PRO A 254 3.72 -1.82 -2.12
N SER A 255 3.56 -2.72 -3.09
CA SER A 255 4.23 -2.66 -4.40
C SER A 255 3.71 -1.53 -5.30
N LEU A 256 2.60 -0.89 -4.92
CA LEU A 256 2.01 0.25 -5.63
C LEU A 256 2.18 1.57 -4.87
N TRP A 257 2.87 1.56 -3.71
CA TRP A 257 3.00 2.70 -2.80
C TRP A 257 1.65 3.35 -2.43
N PHE A 258 0.62 2.50 -2.32
CA PHE A 258 -0.73 2.93 -2.03
C PHE A 258 -1.13 2.48 -0.62
N LYS A 259 -1.60 3.44 0.17
CA LYS A 259 -2.33 3.22 1.42
C LYS A 259 -3.36 4.34 1.56
N MET A 260 -4.61 3.98 1.84
CA MET A 260 -5.65 4.90 2.24
C MET A 260 -6.62 4.23 3.21
N ASP A 261 -6.96 4.94 4.29
CA ASP A 261 -7.90 4.42 5.28
C ASP A 261 -9.32 4.37 4.69
N ALA A 262 -10.04 3.31 5.03
CA ALA A 262 -11.45 3.11 4.75
C ALA A 262 -12.20 3.40 6.05
N VAL A 263 -12.84 4.57 6.11
CA VAL A 263 -13.47 5.09 7.34
C VAL A 263 -14.98 5.11 7.17
N PRO A 264 -15.76 4.48 8.07
CA PRO A 264 -17.22 4.55 8.01
C PRO A 264 -17.72 5.99 8.02
N GLY A 265 -18.64 6.31 7.12
CA GLY A 265 -19.21 7.66 6.99
C GLY A 265 -18.31 8.69 6.29
N ARG A 266 -17.15 8.29 5.75
CA ARG A 266 -16.26 9.18 4.96
C ARG A 266 -15.78 8.48 3.69
N LEU A 267 -16.05 9.10 2.54
CA LEU A 267 -15.47 8.67 1.27
C LEU A 267 -14.12 9.36 1.08
N ASN A 268 -13.05 8.58 1.12
CA ASN A 268 -11.71 9.03 0.77
C ASN A 268 -11.46 8.73 -0.70
N GLU A 269 -10.64 9.54 -1.37
CA GLU A 269 -10.20 9.25 -2.73
C GLU A 269 -8.72 9.55 -2.93
N LYS A 270 -8.06 8.77 -3.78
CA LYS A 270 -6.66 8.96 -4.16
C LYS A 270 -6.40 8.44 -5.56
N LEU A 271 -5.54 9.14 -6.29
CA LEU A 271 -5.07 8.72 -7.61
C LEU A 271 -4.07 7.56 -7.49
N LEU A 272 -4.26 6.54 -8.31
CA LEU A 272 -3.32 5.44 -8.52
C LEU A 272 -3.13 5.20 -10.01
N THR A 273 -1.89 4.94 -10.44
CA THR A 273 -1.59 4.46 -11.78
C THR A 273 -0.64 3.29 -11.66
N ILE A 274 -1.03 2.15 -12.23
CA ILE A 274 -0.23 0.92 -12.22
C ILE A 274 0.47 0.84 -13.58
N LYS A 275 1.81 0.91 -13.59
CA LYS A 275 2.60 1.08 -14.83
C LYS A 275 2.45 -0.07 -15.82
N GLU A 276 2.26 -1.28 -15.32
CA GLU A 276 2.31 -2.50 -16.15
C GLU A 276 1.35 -3.59 -15.66
N PRO A 277 0.88 -4.47 -16.56
CA PRO A 277 0.02 -5.59 -16.20
C PRO A 277 0.66 -6.52 -15.18
N GLY A 278 -0.12 -7.08 -14.27
CA GLY A 278 0.38 -7.98 -13.22
C GLY A 278 -0.60 -8.17 -12.07
N VAL A 279 -0.22 -9.01 -11.12
CA VAL A 279 -0.96 -9.28 -9.88
C VAL A 279 -0.20 -8.67 -8.71
N TYR A 280 -0.86 -7.80 -7.94
CA TYR A 280 -0.28 -7.04 -6.84
C TYR A 280 -1.03 -7.31 -5.54
N TYR A 281 -0.28 -7.63 -4.49
CA TYR A 281 -0.81 -8.10 -3.22
C TYR A 281 -0.72 -7.03 -2.14
N GLY A 282 -1.74 -6.98 -1.30
CA GLY A 282 -1.90 -6.07 -0.19
C GLY A 282 -2.58 -6.72 1.01
N GLN A 283 -2.62 -6.00 2.12
CA GLN A 283 -3.31 -6.42 3.34
C GLN A 283 -3.99 -5.22 4.00
N CYS A 284 -5.04 -5.49 4.77
CA CYS A 284 -5.61 -4.48 5.65
C CYS A 284 -4.52 -3.93 6.58
N SER A 285 -4.39 -2.61 6.63
CA SER A 285 -3.32 -1.92 7.37
C SER A 285 -3.83 -1.00 8.48
N GLU A 286 -5.04 -1.25 8.96
CA GLU A 286 -5.64 -0.60 10.14
C GLU A 286 -6.38 -1.65 10.97
N LEU A 287 -6.17 -1.66 12.28
CA LEU A 287 -6.65 -2.74 13.16
C LEU A 287 -8.19 -2.79 13.19
N CYS A 288 -8.77 -3.84 12.62
CA CYS A 288 -10.22 -3.96 12.40
C CYS A 288 -10.90 -5.16 13.12
N GLY A 289 -10.21 -5.75 14.11
CA GLY A 289 -10.76 -6.82 14.97
C GLY A 289 -10.06 -8.17 14.82
N SER A 290 -10.74 -9.25 15.23
CA SER A 290 -10.15 -10.58 15.43
C SER A 290 -9.57 -11.21 14.17
N ARG A 291 -10.11 -10.88 12.98
CA ARG A 291 -9.57 -11.37 11.71
C ARG A 291 -8.87 -10.31 10.87
N HIS A 292 -8.32 -9.27 11.51
CA HIS A 292 -7.58 -8.20 10.84
C HIS A 292 -6.51 -8.70 9.85
N ALA A 293 -5.77 -9.76 10.20
CA ALA A 293 -4.74 -10.34 9.34
C ALA A 293 -5.26 -11.20 8.16
N TYR A 294 -6.56 -11.44 8.06
CA TYR A 294 -7.17 -12.42 7.15
C TYR A 294 -8.15 -11.80 6.14
N MET A 295 -7.93 -10.53 5.78
CA MET A 295 -8.68 -9.83 4.74
C MET A 295 -7.72 -9.14 3.75
N PRO A 296 -6.98 -9.94 2.96
CA PRO A 296 -5.99 -9.41 2.04
C PRO A 296 -6.65 -8.73 0.84
N ILE A 297 -5.82 -8.05 0.07
CA ILE A 297 -6.18 -7.31 -1.13
C ILE A 297 -5.38 -7.88 -2.27
N VAL A 298 -6.01 -8.15 -3.41
CA VAL A 298 -5.31 -8.48 -4.64
C VAL A 298 -5.83 -7.60 -5.77
N VAL A 299 -4.91 -6.87 -6.38
CA VAL A 299 -5.17 -6.04 -7.56
C VAL A 299 -4.59 -6.75 -8.78
N GLU A 300 -5.44 -6.99 -9.77
CA GLU A 300 -5.06 -7.55 -11.05
C GLU A 300 -5.11 -6.46 -12.11
N ALA A 301 -3.94 -5.97 -12.52
CA ALA A 301 -3.82 -4.99 -13.58
C ALA A 301 -3.74 -5.72 -14.93
N LEU A 302 -4.69 -5.47 -15.80
CA LEU A 302 -4.78 -6.05 -17.15
C LEU A 302 -4.43 -5.01 -18.22
N PRO A 303 -3.99 -5.44 -19.41
CA PRO A 303 -4.03 -4.57 -20.58
C PRO A 303 -5.44 -3.99 -20.77
N PRO A 304 -5.60 -2.71 -21.19
CA PRO A 304 -6.90 -2.06 -21.29
C PRO A 304 -7.94 -2.83 -22.11
N GLU A 305 -7.53 -3.53 -23.17
CA GLU A 305 -8.40 -4.37 -23.99
C GLU A 305 -8.94 -5.59 -23.25
N GLN A 306 -8.13 -6.19 -22.36
CA GLN A 306 -8.56 -7.32 -21.53
C GLN A 306 -9.43 -6.85 -20.36
N PHE A 307 -9.14 -5.67 -19.81
CA PHE A 307 -10.04 -5.04 -18.85
C PHE A 307 -11.43 -4.77 -19.46
N ALA A 308 -11.49 -4.23 -20.68
CA ALA A 308 -12.75 -4.03 -21.38
C ALA A 308 -13.52 -5.33 -21.63
N ALA A 309 -12.82 -6.41 -21.97
CA ALA A 309 -13.41 -7.74 -22.11
C ALA A 309 -13.94 -8.26 -20.76
N TRP A 310 -13.19 -8.07 -19.67
CA TRP A 310 -13.62 -8.42 -18.31
C TRP A 310 -14.88 -7.66 -17.91
N VAL A 311 -14.94 -6.34 -18.12
CA VAL A 311 -16.14 -5.51 -17.82
C VAL A 311 -17.37 -6.06 -18.54
N LYS A 312 -17.25 -6.39 -19.83
CA LYS A 312 -18.36 -6.97 -20.62
C LYS A 312 -18.78 -8.34 -20.12
N ALA A 313 -17.82 -9.19 -19.71
CA ALA A 313 -18.10 -10.50 -19.13
C ALA A 313 -18.82 -10.41 -17.78
N GLN A 314 -18.61 -9.32 -17.01
CA GLN A 314 -19.36 -9.03 -15.78
C GLN A 314 -20.74 -8.40 -16.03
N GLY A 315 -21.14 -8.19 -17.30
CA GLY A 315 -22.40 -7.54 -17.65
C GLY A 315 -22.37 -6.01 -17.54
N GLY A 316 -21.19 -5.40 -17.36
CA GLY A 316 -21.00 -3.96 -17.39
C GLY A 316 -20.78 -3.41 -18.79
N ALA A 317 -20.63 -2.09 -18.87
CA ALA A 317 -20.37 -1.38 -20.13
C ALA A 317 -19.10 -0.52 -20.04
N MET A 318 -18.39 -0.36 -21.15
CA MET A 318 -17.31 0.62 -21.24
C MET A 318 -17.87 2.00 -21.54
N PRO A 319 -17.21 3.09 -21.08
CA PRO A 319 -17.57 4.45 -21.48
C PRO A 319 -17.63 4.57 -23.00
N GLY A 320 -18.81 4.93 -23.54
CA GLY A 320 -19.06 5.06 -24.98
C GLY A 320 -19.83 3.91 -25.64
N ASP A 321 -19.99 2.75 -24.98
CA ASP A 321 -20.79 1.63 -25.51
C ASP A 321 -22.30 1.99 -25.64
N GLY A 322 -22.76 3.05 -24.97
CA GLY A 322 -24.15 3.54 -25.01
C GLY A 322 -24.43 4.71 -25.98
N ALA A 323 -23.45 5.17 -26.75
CA ALA A 323 -23.65 6.31 -27.68
C ALA A 323 -24.09 5.88 -29.11
N ALA A 324 -24.16 4.59 -29.39
CA ALA A 324 -24.46 4.07 -30.73
C ALA A 324 -25.95 3.74 -30.97
N ASP A 325 -26.75 3.54 -29.92
CA ASP A 325 -28.13 3.03 -30.06
C ASP A 325 -29.25 4.10 -30.01
N ASP A 326 -28.92 5.37 -29.71
CA ASP A 326 -29.90 6.47 -29.69
C ASP A 326 -29.91 7.34 -30.96
N ALA A 327 -29.11 6.99 -31.99
CA ALA A 327 -29.21 7.62 -33.31
C ALA A 327 -30.30 6.95 -34.16
N ALA A 328 -31.55 6.95 -33.67
CA ALA A 328 -32.69 6.70 -34.54
C ALA A 328 -32.75 7.81 -35.61
N PRO A 329 -32.92 7.49 -36.91
CA PRO A 329 -32.97 8.50 -37.95
C PRO A 329 -34.26 9.31 -37.77
N VAL A 330 -34.13 10.57 -37.34
CA VAL A 330 -35.20 11.57 -37.45
C VAL A 330 -35.31 11.95 -38.93
N ALA A 331 -35.85 11.05 -39.74
CA ALA A 331 -36.37 11.35 -41.05
C ALA A 331 -37.89 11.28 -40.97
N GLU A 332 -38.53 12.34 -41.47
CA GLU A 332 -39.95 12.41 -41.82
C GLU A 332 -40.94 12.74 -40.70
N GLN A 333 -40.95 14.01 -40.26
CA GLN A 333 -42.18 14.70 -39.85
C GLN A 333 -42.02 16.24 -39.74
N VAL A 334 -41.55 16.90 -40.81
CA VAL A 334 -41.81 18.35 -40.99
C VAL A 334 -42.08 18.65 -42.47
N ALA A 335 -43.15 18.07 -42.99
CA ALA A 335 -43.82 18.56 -44.18
C ALA A 335 -45.30 18.76 -43.83
N ALA A 336 -45.63 19.97 -43.38
CA ALA A 336 -46.95 20.63 -43.43
C ALA A 336 -47.20 21.48 -42.17
N LEU A 337 -46.56 22.65 -42.07
CA LEU A 337 -47.20 23.83 -41.45
C LEU A 337 -46.35 25.09 -41.71
N THR A 338 -46.36 25.53 -42.97
CA THR A 338 -45.92 26.89 -43.37
C THR A 338 -46.78 27.35 -44.55
N VAL A 339 -48.03 27.72 -44.25
CA VAL A 339 -48.79 28.71 -45.02
C VAL A 339 -49.60 29.55 -44.01
N ARG A 340 -49.03 30.66 -43.58
CA ARG A 340 -49.64 31.99 -43.43
C ARG A 340 -48.61 33.00 -42.98
#